data_AF-V4K736-F1
#
_entry.id   AF-V4K736-F1
#
_cell.length_a   1.000
_cell.length_b   1.000
_cell.length_c   1.000
_cell.angle_alpha   90.00
_cell.angle_beta   90.00
_cell.angle_gamma   90.00
#
_symmetry.space_group_name_H-M   'P 1'
#
loop_
_entity.id
_entity.type
_entity.pdbx_description
1 polymer ?
#
loop_
_entity_poly.entity_id
_entity_poly.type
_entity_poly.pdbx_seq_one_letter_code
_entity_poly.pdbx_strand_id
1 'polypeptide(L)'
;MTYLGDLFEIALKLALLTFYLGALVYALPIPVRGLKRWGGVLIRDSLFSFALALSLGALTAFAGGLARMMGGSWAFFDQWLTSGLELVLSLKVAVSAVSSLTSYIPAGSALKALLGPFNDALTADLLFLVTLLAMEFIVKTAGALVALIGLVLFSLPFRLGREAGAWFIAFVLVFSVGLQVLPAFVSSIAESPQVKVSPSGANWGVTYVTARVQSAYGTPLGDAVLDLYVMKNGSPELVAQYVTDPQGEPIDPYAGQAGLVSLPSEVPVYAYVVDDGVESPLEPYPYSAANFSGSVTFTSPYILYSDGQNVIAFTNQPSLVNVSLTSSGAVARLNLSYGGIFEVRAPSNCSVKVSSTQGLGTSSWSWDGINGDSWYLLGPTNATVQINVGRCQQVKVRGVNTTDYATDFFGLGGLSVNLLEDFIVYYFTVPLMYVAVLTTMTYALARLLGGRRGILPRLV
;
A
#
# COMPACT_ATOMS: atom_id res chain seq x y z
N MET A 1 7.77 -37.69 9.02
CA MET A 1 9.16 -38.15 9.29
C MET A 1 9.44 -39.56 8.75
N THR A 2 8.46 -40.48 8.70
CA THR A 2 8.60 -41.82 8.11
C THR A 2 9.08 -41.81 6.65
N TYR A 3 8.48 -40.97 5.80
CA TYR A 3 8.79 -40.95 4.36
C TYR A 3 10.22 -40.53 3.96
N LEU A 4 10.92 -39.73 4.76
CA LEU A 4 12.30 -39.30 4.41
C LEU A 4 13.31 -40.42 4.66
N GLY A 5 13.14 -41.16 5.76
CA GLY A 5 13.95 -42.34 6.05
C GLY A 5 13.75 -43.42 4.99
N ASP A 6 12.49 -43.65 4.60
CA ASP A 6 12.14 -44.63 3.56
C ASP A 6 12.80 -44.31 2.22
N LEU A 7 12.77 -43.04 1.77
CA LEU A 7 13.40 -42.63 0.51
C LEU A 7 14.92 -42.77 0.53
N PHE A 8 15.56 -42.44 1.64
CA PHE A 8 17.00 -42.64 1.80
C PHE A 8 17.37 -44.13 1.77
N GLU A 9 16.59 -44.97 2.45
CA GLU A 9 16.78 -46.43 2.45
C GLU A 9 16.58 -47.02 1.04
N ILE A 10 15.55 -46.55 0.31
CA ILE A 10 15.31 -46.92 -1.08
C ILE A 10 16.53 -46.55 -1.94
N ALA A 11 17.06 -45.33 -1.83
CA ALA A 11 18.22 -44.90 -2.59
C ALA A 11 19.45 -45.79 -2.35
N LEU A 12 19.71 -46.18 -1.09
CA LEU A 12 20.81 -47.08 -0.74
C LEU A 12 20.59 -48.50 -1.30
N LYS A 13 19.37 -49.04 -1.20
CA LYS A 13 19.03 -50.35 -1.78
C LYS A 13 19.18 -50.36 -3.30
N LEU A 14 18.77 -49.29 -3.98
CA LEU A 14 18.96 -49.13 -5.43
C LEU A 14 20.44 -49.01 -5.82
N ALA A 15 21.24 -48.31 -5.02
CA ALA A 15 22.68 -48.24 -5.23
C ALA A 15 23.35 -49.62 -5.07
N LEU A 16 22.97 -50.40 -4.05
CA LEU A 16 23.44 -51.79 -3.86
C LEU A 16 23.01 -52.68 -5.02
N LEU A 17 21.76 -52.59 -5.46
CA LEU A 17 21.26 -53.35 -6.60
C LEU A 17 22.10 -53.05 -7.85
N THR A 18 22.39 -51.78 -8.09
CA THR A 18 23.24 -51.33 -9.21
C THR A 18 24.65 -51.91 -9.11
N PHE A 19 25.22 -51.98 -7.91
CA PHE A 19 26.53 -52.61 -7.67
C PHE A 19 26.50 -54.11 -7.99
N TYR A 20 25.52 -54.84 -7.46
CA TYR A 20 25.39 -56.29 -7.68
C TYR A 20 25.14 -56.63 -9.15
N LEU A 21 24.28 -55.88 -9.83
CA LEU A 21 24.07 -56.01 -11.27
C LEU A 21 25.38 -55.77 -12.04
N GLY A 22 26.13 -54.74 -11.66
CA GLY A 22 27.43 -54.45 -12.27
C GLY A 22 28.45 -55.57 -12.07
N ALA A 23 28.56 -56.10 -10.86
CA ALA A 23 29.44 -57.24 -10.54
C ALA A 23 29.06 -58.50 -11.30
N LEU A 24 27.76 -58.81 -11.40
CA LEU A 24 27.24 -59.96 -12.14
C LEU A 24 27.53 -59.83 -13.64
N VAL A 25 27.28 -58.66 -14.23
CA VAL A 25 27.60 -58.36 -15.63
C VAL A 25 29.10 -58.47 -15.92
N TYR A 26 29.93 -58.07 -14.96
CA TYR A 26 31.38 -58.14 -15.09
C TYR A 26 31.92 -59.58 -14.96
N ALA A 27 31.33 -60.38 -14.06
CA ALA A 27 31.72 -61.77 -13.79
C ALA A 27 31.23 -62.79 -14.82
N LEU A 28 30.26 -62.42 -15.67
CA LEU A 28 29.74 -63.28 -16.73
C LEU A 28 30.89 -63.80 -17.64
N PRO A 29 30.93 -65.11 -17.96
CA PRO A 29 31.95 -65.73 -18.82
C PRO A 29 31.67 -65.44 -20.30
N ILE A 30 31.28 -64.21 -20.64
CA ILE A 30 30.95 -63.76 -21.99
C ILE A 30 32.01 -62.75 -22.44
N PRO A 31 32.82 -63.03 -23.48
CA PRO A 31 33.93 -62.17 -23.89
C PRO A 31 33.50 -60.95 -24.74
N VAL A 32 32.33 -60.36 -24.46
CA VAL A 32 31.85 -59.16 -25.17
C VAL A 32 32.37 -57.90 -24.47
N ARG A 33 33.30 -57.19 -25.12
CA ARG A 33 33.94 -55.96 -24.57
C ARG A 33 32.93 -54.89 -24.15
N GLY A 34 31.85 -54.73 -24.93
CA GLY A 34 30.77 -53.78 -24.60
C GLY A 34 30.12 -54.11 -23.26
N LEU A 35 29.70 -55.37 -23.08
CA LEU A 35 29.01 -55.84 -21.88
C LEU A 35 29.89 -55.71 -20.62
N LYS A 36 31.17 -56.08 -20.70
CA LYS A 36 32.11 -55.92 -19.57
C LYS A 36 32.34 -54.46 -19.20
N ARG A 37 32.32 -53.54 -20.18
CA ARG A 37 32.38 -52.09 -19.93
C ARG A 37 31.16 -51.60 -19.17
N TRP A 38 29.97 -52.10 -19.48
CA TRP A 38 28.75 -51.78 -18.72
C TRP A 38 28.83 -52.24 -17.27
N GLY A 39 29.34 -53.45 -17.01
CA GLY A 39 29.57 -53.94 -15.64
C GLY A 39 30.46 -53.01 -14.82
N GLY A 40 31.62 -52.62 -15.36
CA GLY A 40 32.53 -51.67 -14.70
C GLY A 40 31.93 -50.27 -14.50
N VAL A 41 31.10 -49.80 -15.45
CA VAL A 41 30.38 -48.52 -15.32
C VAL A 41 29.35 -48.58 -14.20
N LEU A 42 28.53 -49.62 -14.11
CA LEU A 42 27.52 -49.78 -13.06
C LEU A 42 28.14 -49.85 -11.65
N ILE A 43 29.26 -50.56 -11.50
CA ILE A 43 30.01 -50.61 -10.23
C ILE A 43 30.49 -49.20 -9.85
N ARG A 44 31.15 -48.49 -10.77
CA ARG A 44 31.59 -47.11 -10.51
C ARG A 44 30.42 -46.22 -10.11
N ASP A 45 29.30 -46.35 -10.80
CA ASP A 45 28.12 -45.51 -10.59
C ASP A 45 27.49 -45.72 -9.22
N SER A 46 27.36 -46.98 -8.79
CA SER A 46 26.87 -47.30 -7.46
C SER A 46 27.74 -46.71 -6.34
N LEU A 47 29.08 -46.77 -6.48
CA LEU A 47 30.01 -46.16 -5.53
C LEU A 47 29.86 -44.64 -5.47
N PHE A 48 29.63 -43.98 -6.61
CA PHE A 48 29.35 -42.53 -6.64
C PHE A 48 28.02 -42.20 -5.95
N SER A 49 26.95 -42.97 -6.20
CA SER A 49 25.66 -42.76 -5.55
C SER A 49 25.75 -42.97 -4.03
N PHE A 50 26.52 -43.96 -3.58
CA PHE A 50 26.80 -44.19 -2.17
C PHE A 50 27.58 -43.04 -1.51
N ALA A 51 28.67 -42.60 -2.14
CA ALA A 51 29.45 -41.48 -1.64
C ALA A 51 28.60 -40.20 -1.57
N LEU A 52 27.77 -39.96 -2.60
CA LEU A 52 26.88 -38.82 -2.64
C LEU A 52 25.83 -38.88 -1.52
N ALA A 53 25.19 -40.04 -1.31
CA ALA A 53 24.23 -40.24 -0.23
C ALA A 53 24.81 -39.90 1.15
N LEU A 54 26.04 -40.36 1.44
CA LEU A 54 26.73 -40.08 2.70
C LEU A 54 27.16 -38.61 2.84
N SER A 55 27.53 -37.97 1.72
CA SER A 55 28.00 -36.58 1.70
C SER A 55 26.88 -35.54 1.62
N LEU A 56 25.64 -35.92 1.31
CA LEU A 56 24.55 -34.99 1.00
C LEU A 56 24.29 -33.98 2.15
N GLY A 57 24.29 -34.45 3.40
CA GLY A 57 24.12 -33.57 4.57
C GLY A 57 25.29 -32.61 4.78
N ALA A 58 26.51 -33.04 4.47
CA ALA A 58 27.68 -32.16 4.53
C ALA A 58 27.64 -31.10 3.41
N LEU A 59 27.17 -31.48 2.20
CA LEU A 59 27.01 -30.57 1.08
C LEU A 59 25.97 -29.49 1.37
N THR A 60 24.82 -29.84 1.95
CA THR A 60 23.79 -28.86 2.33
C THR A 60 24.25 -27.95 3.46
N ALA A 61 24.98 -28.47 4.45
CA ALA A 61 25.58 -27.66 5.50
C ALA A 61 26.64 -26.69 4.95
N PHE A 62 27.48 -27.15 4.04
CA PHE A 62 28.48 -26.31 3.36
C PHE A 62 27.81 -25.20 2.53
N ALA A 63 26.76 -25.53 1.77
CA ALA A 63 25.96 -24.57 1.03
C ALA A 63 25.39 -23.48 1.96
N GLY A 64 24.78 -23.88 3.08
CA GLY A 64 24.30 -22.93 4.09
C GLY A 64 25.39 -22.03 4.68
N GLY A 65 26.60 -22.56 4.90
CA GLY A 65 27.75 -21.78 5.33
C GLY A 65 28.20 -20.75 4.27
N LEU A 66 28.27 -21.17 3.01
CA LEU A 66 28.65 -20.31 1.89
C LEU A 66 27.66 -19.15 1.68
N ALA A 67 26.36 -19.41 1.83
CA ALA A 67 25.34 -18.36 1.79
C ALA A 67 25.60 -17.26 2.83
N ARG A 68 25.92 -17.65 4.08
CA ARG A 68 26.23 -16.70 5.16
C ARG A 68 27.50 -15.91 4.90
N MET A 69 28.53 -16.52 4.33
CA MET A 69 29.77 -15.82 3.96
C MET A 69 29.55 -14.75 2.88
N MET A 70 28.58 -14.96 2.00
CA MET A 70 28.16 -14.00 0.99
C MET A 70 27.17 -12.94 1.52
N GLY A 71 26.92 -12.90 2.83
CA GLY A 71 25.97 -11.99 3.46
C GLY A 71 24.49 -12.38 3.31
N GLY A 72 24.23 -13.58 2.78
CA GLY A 72 22.87 -14.10 2.59
C GLY A 72 22.31 -14.79 3.84
N SER A 73 21.00 -14.64 4.04
CA SER A 73 20.25 -15.44 5.02
C SER A 73 18.80 -15.60 4.58
N TRP A 74 18.14 -16.67 5.02
CA TRP A 74 16.70 -16.84 4.77
C TRP A 74 15.88 -15.69 5.35
N ALA A 75 16.20 -15.22 6.56
CA ALA A 75 15.48 -14.08 7.15
C ALA A 75 15.58 -12.81 6.30
N PHE A 76 16.76 -12.55 5.71
CA PHE A 76 16.95 -11.40 4.84
C PHE A 76 16.18 -11.53 3.52
N PHE A 77 16.16 -12.74 2.93
CA PHE A 77 15.34 -13.03 1.76
C PHE A 77 13.85 -12.90 2.05
N ASP A 78 13.37 -13.49 3.14
CA ASP A 78 11.96 -13.44 3.55
C ASP A 78 11.52 -11.99 3.70
N GLN A 79 12.30 -11.16 4.41
CA GLN A 79 11.99 -9.74 4.61
C GLN A 79 11.94 -8.97 3.28
N TRP A 80 12.93 -9.16 2.41
CA TRP A 80 12.96 -8.50 1.10
C TRP A 80 11.74 -8.89 0.25
N LEU A 81 11.38 -10.17 0.24
CA LEU A 81 10.28 -10.70 -0.55
C LEU A 81 8.92 -10.25 0.00
N THR A 82 8.71 -10.29 1.32
CA THR A 82 7.45 -9.83 1.93
C THR A 82 7.26 -8.33 1.77
N SER A 83 8.30 -7.52 1.99
CA SER A 83 8.23 -6.07 1.77
C SER A 83 7.96 -5.72 0.30
N GLY A 84 8.56 -6.47 -0.64
CA GLY A 84 8.26 -6.33 -2.07
C GLY A 84 6.81 -6.67 -2.41
N LEU A 85 6.29 -7.79 -1.90
CA LEU A 85 4.89 -8.19 -2.13
C LEU A 85 3.90 -7.17 -1.57
N GLU A 86 4.11 -6.70 -0.34
CA GLU A 86 3.25 -5.70 0.30
C GLU A 86 3.24 -4.38 -0.49
N LEU A 87 4.42 -3.93 -0.94
CA LEU A 87 4.56 -2.70 -1.72
C LEU A 87 3.86 -2.80 -3.08
N VAL A 88 4.07 -3.87 -3.83
CA VAL A 88 3.45 -4.01 -5.16
C VAL A 88 1.94 -4.20 -5.03
N LEU A 89 1.46 -4.91 -4.00
CA LEU A 89 0.03 -5.06 -3.72
C LEU A 89 -0.64 -3.72 -3.37
N SER A 90 -0.05 -2.92 -2.48
CA SER A 90 -0.62 -1.63 -2.09
C SER A 90 -0.67 -0.66 -3.28
N LEU A 91 0.37 -0.67 -4.11
CA LEU A 91 0.42 0.13 -5.33
C LEU A 91 -0.61 -0.33 -6.37
N LYS A 92 -0.86 -1.64 -6.48
CA LYS A 92 -1.88 -2.19 -7.37
C LYS A 92 -3.29 -1.79 -6.93
N VAL A 93 -3.57 -1.81 -5.63
CA VAL A 93 -4.83 -1.29 -5.07
C VAL A 93 -4.95 0.20 -5.38
N ALA A 94 -3.88 0.96 -5.21
CA ALA A 94 -3.84 2.38 -5.56
C ALA A 94 -4.16 2.63 -7.04
N VAL A 95 -3.47 1.96 -7.95
CA VAL A 95 -3.70 2.08 -9.39
C VAL A 95 -5.11 1.68 -9.75
N SER A 96 -5.65 0.62 -9.15
CA SER A 96 -7.05 0.21 -9.33
C SER A 96 -8.02 1.29 -8.87
N ALA A 97 -7.80 1.89 -7.69
CA ALA A 97 -8.61 2.99 -7.18
C ALA A 97 -8.58 4.19 -8.14
N VAL A 98 -7.40 4.61 -8.61
CA VAL A 98 -7.32 5.70 -9.62
C VAL A 98 -8.04 5.32 -10.91
N SER A 99 -7.85 4.09 -11.39
CA SER A 99 -8.47 3.62 -12.63
C SER A 99 -9.99 3.67 -12.58
N SER A 100 -10.61 3.43 -11.41
CA SER A 100 -12.06 3.58 -11.23
C SER A 100 -12.53 5.04 -11.22
N LEU A 101 -11.65 5.99 -10.88
CA LEU A 101 -12.00 7.40 -10.72
C LEU A 101 -11.80 8.22 -12.01
N THR A 102 -11.01 7.71 -12.95
CA THR A 102 -10.81 8.33 -14.28
C THR A 102 -12.10 8.51 -15.10
N SER A 103 -13.23 7.88 -14.76
CA SER A 103 -14.51 8.18 -15.40
C SER A 103 -15.09 9.55 -15.01
N TYR A 104 -14.63 10.15 -13.91
CA TYR A 104 -15.17 11.40 -13.35
C TYR A 104 -14.35 12.64 -13.69
N ILE A 105 -13.12 12.47 -14.19
CA ILE A 105 -12.20 13.58 -14.49
C ILE A 105 -12.11 13.78 -16.01
N PRO A 106 -12.22 15.01 -16.55
CA PRO A 106 -12.13 15.29 -18.00
C PRO A 106 -10.84 14.78 -18.67
N ALA A 107 -9.74 14.67 -17.91
CA ALA A 107 -8.45 14.13 -18.36
C ALA A 107 -8.29 12.61 -18.14
N GLY A 108 -9.34 11.92 -17.70
CA GLY A 108 -9.24 10.53 -17.26
C GLY A 108 -8.86 9.52 -18.34
N SER A 109 -9.14 9.80 -19.62
CA SER A 109 -8.70 8.95 -20.74
C SER A 109 -7.17 8.94 -20.92
N ALA A 110 -6.52 10.10 -20.76
CA ALA A 110 -5.06 10.21 -20.79
C ALA A 110 -4.43 9.53 -19.57
N LEU A 111 -5.05 9.67 -18.38
CA LEU A 111 -4.59 9.01 -17.17
C LEU A 111 -4.72 7.48 -17.28
N LYS A 112 -5.83 6.96 -17.81
CA LYS A 112 -6.00 5.51 -18.10
C LYS A 112 -4.90 4.97 -19.02
N ALA A 113 -4.50 5.74 -20.03
CA ALA A 113 -3.45 5.34 -20.96
C ALA A 113 -2.07 5.18 -20.30
N LEU A 114 -1.80 5.94 -19.22
CA LEU A 114 -0.58 5.80 -18.42
C LEU A 114 -0.70 4.70 -17.35
N LEU A 115 -1.88 4.54 -16.74
CA LEU A 115 -2.11 3.55 -15.68
C LEU A 115 -2.14 2.12 -16.20
N GLY A 116 -2.55 1.88 -17.45
CA GLY A 116 -2.60 0.55 -18.04
C GLY A 116 -1.23 -0.17 -18.02
N PRO A 117 -0.20 0.38 -18.70
CA PRO A 117 1.15 -0.19 -18.68
C PRO A 117 1.73 -0.34 -17.28
N PHE A 118 1.42 0.60 -16.39
CA PHE A 118 1.86 0.56 -15.00
C PHE A 118 1.23 -0.63 -14.24
N ASN A 119 -0.08 -0.83 -14.38
CA ASN A 119 -0.78 -1.98 -13.79
C ASN A 119 -0.29 -3.33 -14.34
N ASP A 120 0.03 -3.38 -15.63
CA ASP A 120 0.55 -4.59 -16.27
C ASP A 120 1.93 -4.94 -15.72
N ALA A 121 2.83 -3.95 -15.57
CA ALA A 121 4.13 -4.14 -14.96
C ALA A 121 4.03 -4.63 -13.51
N LEU A 122 3.20 -3.99 -12.68
CA LEU A 122 2.98 -4.45 -11.29
C LEU A 122 2.41 -5.87 -11.24
N THR A 123 1.59 -6.25 -12.22
CA THR A 123 1.08 -7.62 -12.32
C THR A 123 2.19 -8.61 -12.65
N ALA A 124 3.10 -8.25 -13.57
CA ALA A 124 4.27 -9.07 -13.89
C ALA A 124 5.20 -9.21 -12.67
N ASP A 125 5.46 -8.12 -11.95
CA ASP A 125 6.26 -8.09 -10.73
C ASP A 125 5.65 -8.98 -9.64
N LEU A 126 4.33 -8.86 -9.39
CA LEU A 126 3.62 -9.72 -8.43
C LEU A 126 3.74 -11.20 -8.78
N LEU A 127 3.47 -11.56 -10.04
CA LEU A 127 3.57 -12.94 -10.47
C LEU A 127 5.00 -13.46 -10.27
N PHE A 128 6.01 -12.66 -10.60
CA PHE A 128 7.39 -13.04 -10.42
C PHE A 128 7.79 -13.19 -8.94
N LEU A 129 7.41 -12.25 -8.07
CA LEU A 129 7.63 -12.37 -6.62
C LEU A 129 6.93 -13.60 -6.02
N VAL A 130 5.70 -13.89 -6.46
CA VAL A 130 4.98 -15.12 -6.06
C VAL A 130 5.69 -16.37 -6.57
N THR A 131 6.29 -16.36 -7.76
CA THR A 131 7.11 -17.49 -8.22
C THR A 131 8.37 -17.66 -7.37
N LEU A 132 9.01 -16.57 -6.93
CA LEU A 132 10.14 -16.64 -6.00
C LEU A 132 9.72 -17.20 -4.64
N LEU A 133 8.54 -16.84 -4.14
CA LEU A 133 7.95 -17.42 -2.92
C LEU A 133 7.74 -18.93 -3.07
N ALA A 134 7.23 -19.38 -4.22
CA ALA A 134 7.09 -20.80 -4.52
C ALA A 134 8.45 -21.51 -4.58
N MET A 135 9.48 -20.89 -5.17
CA MET A 135 10.84 -21.42 -5.20
C MET A 135 11.43 -21.52 -3.79
N GLU A 136 11.23 -20.50 -2.95
CA GLU A 136 11.64 -20.50 -1.54
C GLU A 136 11.02 -21.70 -0.81
N PHE A 137 9.70 -21.88 -0.92
CA PHE A 137 9.01 -23.00 -0.30
C PHE A 137 9.58 -24.36 -0.75
N ILE A 138 9.83 -24.53 -2.05
CA ILE A 138 10.40 -25.76 -2.60
C ILE A 138 11.80 -26.03 -2.01
N VAL A 139 12.65 -25.01 -1.90
CA VAL A 139 14.06 -25.17 -1.53
C VAL A 139 14.26 -25.23 -0.02
N LYS A 140 13.58 -24.36 0.74
CA LYS A 140 13.71 -24.22 2.19
C LYS A 140 12.93 -25.30 2.94
N THR A 141 11.69 -25.57 2.53
CA THR A 141 10.77 -26.48 3.23
C THR A 141 10.80 -27.87 2.62
N ALA A 142 10.68 -27.98 1.30
CA ALA A 142 10.68 -29.27 0.59
C ALA A 142 12.07 -29.72 0.10
N GLY A 143 13.13 -28.93 0.32
CA GLY A 143 14.43 -29.16 -0.31
C GLY A 143 15.06 -30.50 0.05
N ALA A 144 14.92 -30.94 1.30
CA ALA A 144 15.39 -32.25 1.73
C ALA A 144 14.70 -33.40 0.98
N LEU A 145 13.38 -33.28 0.77
CA LEU A 145 12.60 -34.25 0.01
C LEU A 145 13.00 -34.25 -1.47
N VAL A 146 13.14 -33.07 -2.09
CA VAL A 146 13.56 -32.93 -3.50
C VAL A 146 14.97 -33.50 -3.72
N ALA A 147 15.91 -33.22 -2.82
CA ALA A 147 17.26 -33.76 -2.88
C ALA A 147 17.28 -35.29 -2.72
N LEU A 148 16.43 -35.85 -1.86
CA LEU A 148 16.30 -37.30 -1.69
C LEU A 148 15.64 -37.99 -2.89
N ILE A 149 14.60 -37.38 -3.49
CA ILE A 149 14.06 -37.85 -4.78
C ILE A 149 15.17 -37.82 -5.84
N GLY A 150 15.95 -36.74 -5.86
CA GLY A 150 17.12 -36.63 -6.72
C GLY A 150 18.12 -37.77 -6.50
N LEU A 151 18.40 -38.11 -5.25
CA LEU A 151 19.28 -39.22 -4.88
C LEU A 151 18.72 -40.58 -5.32
N VAL A 152 17.43 -40.84 -5.14
CA VAL A 152 16.77 -42.06 -5.61
C VAL A 152 16.91 -42.18 -7.13
N LEU A 153 16.59 -41.13 -7.89
CA LEU A 153 16.75 -41.11 -9.34
C LEU A 153 18.21 -41.28 -9.78
N PHE A 154 19.14 -40.69 -9.04
CA PHE A 154 20.58 -40.82 -9.26
C PHE A 154 21.08 -42.25 -9.02
N SER A 155 20.46 -42.97 -8.08
CA SER A 155 20.80 -44.35 -7.73
C SER A 155 20.17 -45.42 -8.64
N LEU A 156 19.29 -45.05 -9.58
CA LEU A 156 18.65 -46.00 -10.49
C LEU A 156 19.68 -46.75 -11.38
N PRO A 157 19.50 -48.07 -11.56
CA PRO A 157 20.40 -48.86 -12.39
C PRO A 157 20.35 -48.39 -13.85
N PHE A 158 21.41 -48.71 -14.60
CA PHE A 158 21.58 -48.32 -16.01
C PHE A 158 21.54 -46.82 -16.29
N ARG A 159 21.67 -45.98 -15.24
CA ARG A 159 21.66 -44.51 -15.32
C ARG A 159 20.34 -43.91 -15.81
N LEU A 160 19.22 -44.63 -15.73
CA LEU A 160 17.92 -44.18 -16.28
C LEU A 160 17.47 -42.82 -15.73
N GLY A 161 17.68 -42.57 -14.44
CA GLY A 161 17.29 -41.31 -13.78
C GLY A 161 18.45 -40.38 -13.45
N ARG A 162 19.69 -40.69 -13.89
CA ARG A 162 20.88 -40.07 -13.30
C ARG A 162 20.99 -38.57 -13.57
N GLU A 163 20.61 -38.13 -14.77
CA GLU A 163 20.65 -36.72 -15.15
C GLU A 163 19.61 -35.90 -14.37
N ALA A 164 18.37 -36.40 -14.31
CA ALA A 164 17.30 -35.77 -13.53
C ALA A 164 17.66 -35.74 -12.04
N GLY A 165 18.22 -36.83 -11.51
CA GLY A 165 18.64 -36.92 -10.12
C GLY A 165 19.73 -35.91 -9.77
N ALA A 166 20.76 -35.80 -10.60
CA ALA A 166 21.83 -34.82 -10.44
C ALA A 166 21.32 -33.38 -10.52
N TRP A 167 20.34 -33.12 -11.40
CA TRP A 167 19.70 -31.81 -11.52
C TRP A 167 18.93 -31.43 -10.25
N PHE A 168 18.11 -32.32 -9.68
CA PHE A 168 17.37 -32.03 -8.46
C PHE A 168 18.29 -31.76 -7.26
N ILE A 169 19.36 -32.54 -7.11
CA ILE A 169 20.37 -32.31 -6.06
C ILE A 169 21.05 -30.95 -6.27
N ALA A 170 21.49 -30.66 -7.50
CA ALA A 170 22.15 -29.40 -7.83
C ALA A 170 21.22 -28.19 -7.63
N PHE A 171 19.95 -28.32 -8.00
CA PHE A 171 18.94 -27.27 -7.86
C PHE A 171 18.79 -26.88 -6.39
N VAL A 172 18.59 -27.85 -5.50
CA VAL A 172 18.46 -27.59 -4.07
C VAL A 172 19.72 -26.92 -3.51
N LEU A 173 20.92 -27.39 -3.87
CA LEU A 173 22.17 -26.81 -3.38
C LEU A 173 22.39 -25.37 -3.88
N VAL A 174 22.21 -25.13 -5.18
CA VAL A 174 22.46 -23.82 -5.79
C VAL A 174 21.42 -22.81 -5.36
N PHE A 175 20.13 -23.14 -5.42
CA PHE A 175 19.07 -22.20 -5.03
C PHE A 175 19.01 -21.99 -3.51
N SER A 176 19.46 -22.95 -2.69
CA SER A 176 19.58 -22.74 -1.25
C SER A 176 20.56 -21.61 -0.93
N VAL A 177 21.67 -21.51 -1.67
CA VAL A 177 22.60 -20.39 -1.54
C VAL A 177 22.07 -19.15 -2.25
N GLY A 178 21.68 -19.31 -3.50
CA GLY A 178 21.34 -18.21 -4.40
C GLY A 178 20.19 -17.36 -3.89
N LEU A 179 19.08 -17.98 -3.48
CA LEU A 179 17.92 -17.22 -2.99
C LEU A 179 18.27 -16.38 -1.75
N GLN A 180 19.04 -16.94 -0.81
CA GLN A 180 19.46 -16.20 0.38
C GLN A 180 20.32 -14.96 0.08
N VAL A 181 21.07 -14.98 -1.04
CA VAL A 181 21.98 -13.89 -1.46
C VAL A 181 21.30 -12.92 -2.44
N LEU A 182 20.20 -13.33 -3.08
CA LEU A 182 19.48 -12.54 -4.08
C LEU A 182 19.18 -11.10 -3.64
N PRO A 183 18.71 -10.79 -2.40
CA PRO A 183 18.44 -9.42 -2.00
C PRO A 183 19.70 -8.55 -1.97
N ALA A 184 20.83 -9.09 -1.52
CA ALA A 184 22.11 -8.38 -1.51
C ALA A 184 22.55 -8.07 -2.94
N PHE A 185 22.40 -9.03 -3.86
CA PHE A 185 22.70 -8.83 -5.28
C PHE A 185 21.82 -7.75 -5.90
N VAL A 186 20.51 -7.79 -5.68
CA VAL A 186 19.56 -6.79 -6.21
C VAL A 186 19.94 -5.40 -5.70
N SER A 187 20.15 -5.24 -4.39
CA SER A 187 20.51 -3.96 -3.77
C SER A 187 21.85 -3.37 -4.24
N SER A 188 22.73 -4.19 -4.83
CA SER A 188 24.02 -3.74 -5.38
C SER A 188 23.91 -3.19 -6.80
N ILE A 189 22.79 -3.46 -7.49
CA ILE A 189 22.59 -3.12 -8.91
C ILE A 189 21.47 -2.10 -9.08
N ALA A 190 20.41 -2.19 -8.26
CA ALA A 190 19.23 -1.38 -8.38
C ALA A 190 18.82 -0.79 -7.01
N GLU A 191 18.25 0.42 -7.06
CA GLU A 191 17.68 1.07 -5.89
C GLU A 191 16.24 0.61 -5.65
N SER A 192 15.86 0.47 -4.38
CA SER A 192 14.48 0.13 -4.04
C SER A 192 13.56 1.29 -4.40
N PRO A 193 12.44 1.06 -5.10
CA PRO A 193 11.51 2.11 -5.49
C PRO A 193 10.98 2.86 -4.26
N GLN A 194 11.04 4.19 -4.31
CA GLN A 194 10.59 5.07 -3.24
C GLN A 194 9.13 5.47 -3.48
N VAL A 195 8.20 4.69 -2.96
CA VAL A 195 6.77 4.95 -3.08
C VAL A 195 6.31 5.84 -1.93
N LYS A 196 5.72 7.00 -2.24
CA LYS A 196 5.11 7.91 -1.25
C LYS A 196 3.64 7.62 -0.96
N VAL A 197 3.18 6.41 -1.25
CA VAL A 197 1.80 5.98 -1.00
C VAL A 197 1.68 5.58 0.46
N SER A 198 0.78 6.22 1.19
CA SER A 198 0.50 5.87 2.57
C SER A 198 -0.10 4.45 2.64
N PRO A 199 0.51 3.49 3.38
CA PRO A 199 -0.07 2.17 3.57
C PRO A 199 -1.47 2.23 4.22
N SER A 200 -1.70 3.26 5.06
CA SER A 200 -3.01 3.52 5.64
C SER A 200 -4.00 4.01 4.59
N GLY A 201 -3.59 4.96 3.72
CA GLY A 201 -4.40 5.43 2.61
C GLY A 201 -4.81 4.31 1.65
N ALA A 202 -3.87 3.43 1.30
CA ALA A 202 -4.15 2.26 0.43
C ALA A 202 -5.25 1.34 0.99
N ASN A 203 -5.24 1.10 2.31
CA ASN A 203 -6.27 0.29 2.97
C ASN A 203 -7.62 1.00 3.11
N TRP A 204 -7.62 2.33 3.19
CA TRP A 204 -8.82 3.14 3.34
C TRP A 204 -9.52 3.45 2.02
N GLY A 205 -8.85 3.20 0.89
CA GLY A 205 -9.36 3.47 -0.46
C GLY A 205 -9.48 4.96 -0.76
N VAL A 206 -9.94 5.30 -1.97
CA VAL A 206 -10.16 6.69 -2.41
C VAL A 206 -11.48 6.79 -3.15
N THR A 207 -12.26 7.81 -2.83
CA THR A 207 -13.45 8.22 -3.57
C THR A 207 -13.46 9.75 -3.73
N TYR A 208 -14.26 10.24 -4.68
CA TYR A 208 -14.55 11.67 -4.82
C TYR A 208 -16.03 11.93 -4.54
N VAL A 209 -16.32 12.99 -3.80
CA VAL A 209 -17.69 13.44 -3.52
C VAL A 209 -17.81 14.94 -3.78
N THR A 210 -18.99 15.37 -4.22
CA THR A 210 -19.31 16.78 -4.26
C THR A 210 -19.74 17.23 -2.87
N ALA A 211 -18.89 17.98 -2.18
CA ALA A 211 -19.14 18.49 -0.83
C ALA A 211 -19.61 19.95 -0.86
N ARG A 212 -20.51 20.29 0.06
CA ARG A 212 -20.89 21.67 0.39
C ARG A 212 -20.94 21.85 1.89
N VAL A 213 -20.44 22.96 2.40
CA VAL A 213 -20.37 23.31 3.83
C VAL A 213 -21.34 24.46 4.11
N GLN A 214 -22.19 24.28 5.12
CA GLN A 214 -23.21 25.26 5.49
C GLN A 214 -23.43 25.35 7.01
N SER A 215 -23.98 26.47 7.44
CA SER A 215 -24.52 26.72 8.79
C SER A 215 -25.78 25.88 9.09
N ALA A 216 -26.20 25.85 10.36
CA ALA A 216 -27.39 25.14 10.83
C ALA A 216 -28.69 25.53 10.11
N TYR A 217 -28.76 26.75 9.57
CA TYR A 217 -29.93 27.29 8.85
C TYR A 217 -29.74 27.35 7.32
N GLY A 218 -28.74 26.66 6.78
CA GLY A 218 -28.54 26.50 5.33
C GLY A 218 -27.86 27.66 4.63
N THR A 219 -27.35 28.66 5.35
CA THR A 219 -26.43 29.65 4.76
C THR A 219 -25.05 29.04 4.50
N PRO A 220 -24.42 29.30 3.34
CA PRO A 220 -23.11 28.74 3.01
C PRO A 220 -22.02 29.27 3.95
N LEU A 221 -21.01 28.45 4.23
CA LEU A 221 -19.80 28.85 4.97
C LEU A 221 -18.65 28.97 3.98
N GLY A 222 -18.39 30.18 3.49
CA GLY A 222 -17.30 30.46 2.56
C GLY A 222 -16.12 31.14 3.23
N ASP A 223 -14.96 31.05 2.57
CA ASP A 223 -13.65 31.44 3.12
C ASP A 223 -13.34 30.72 4.46
N ALA A 224 -13.96 29.56 4.70
CA ALA A 224 -13.76 28.72 5.88
C ALA A 224 -12.83 27.54 5.57
N VAL A 225 -12.20 26.97 6.60
CA VAL A 225 -11.34 25.79 6.46
C VAL A 225 -12.12 24.54 6.81
N LEU A 226 -12.21 23.61 5.87
CA LEU A 226 -12.75 22.27 6.06
C LEU A 226 -11.62 21.31 6.40
N ASP A 227 -11.61 20.82 7.63
CA ASP A 227 -10.69 19.78 8.08
C ASP A 227 -11.39 18.42 8.11
N LEU A 228 -10.68 17.40 7.64
CA LEU A 228 -11.19 16.04 7.56
C LEU A 228 -10.25 15.10 8.30
N TYR A 229 -10.80 14.40 9.29
CA TYR A 229 -10.05 13.49 10.15
C TYR A 229 -10.51 12.05 10.00
N VAL A 230 -9.58 11.12 10.13
CA VAL A 230 -9.86 9.68 10.29
C VAL A 230 -9.32 9.21 11.64
N MET A 231 -10.07 8.37 12.33
CA MET A 231 -9.66 7.81 13.61
C MET A 231 -8.76 6.58 13.39
N LYS A 232 -7.46 6.73 13.65
CA LYS A 232 -6.47 5.65 13.57
C LYS A 232 -6.01 5.24 14.96
N ASN A 233 -6.25 3.99 15.33
CA ASN A 233 -5.91 3.46 16.65
C ASN A 233 -6.42 4.34 17.82
N GLY A 234 -7.58 4.98 17.65
CA GLY A 234 -8.19 5.87 18.65
C GLY A 234 -7.64 7.31 18.67
N SER A 235 -6.73 7.68 17.77
CA SER A 235 -6.24 9.07 17.62
C SER A 235 -6.72 9.69 16.28
N PRO A 236 -7.12 10.97 16.25
CA PRO A 236 -7.48 11.65 15.02
C PRO A 236 -6.24 11.94 14.17
N GLU A 237 -6.25 11.52 12.91
CA GLU A 237 -5.24 11.83 11.89
C GLU A 237 -5.89 12.75 10.84
N LEU A 238 -5.31 13.93 10.60
CA LEU A 238 -5.76 14.85 9.56
C LEU A 238 -5.43 14.24 8.19
N VAL A 239 -6.45 13.99 7.38
CA VAL A 239 -6.30 13.32 6.08
C VAL A 239 -6.50 14.25 4.89
N ALA A 240 -7.23 15.35 5.09
CA ALA A 240 -7.39 16.40 4.09
C ALA A 240 -7.81 17.73 4.73
N GLN A 241 -7.48 18.83 4.06
CA GLN A 241 -7.78 20.20 4.45
C GLN A 241 -8.05 21.03 3.19
N TYR A 242 -9.23 21.65 3.13
CA TYR A 242 -9.68 22.46 1.99
C TYR A 242 -10.17 23.84 2.46
N VAL A 243 -10.09 24.84 1.59
CA VAL A 243 -10.71 26.15 1.83
C VAL A 243 -12.00 26.23 1.02
N THR A 244 -13.09 26.70 1.62
CA THR A 244 -14.39 26.83 0.94
C THR A 244 -14.49 28.13 0.14
N ASP A 245 -15.17 28.05 -0.99
CA ASP A 245 -15.54 29.21 -1.79
C ASP A 245 -16.76 29.95 -1.18
N PRO A 246 -17.18 31.10 -1.73
CA PRO A 246 -18.31 31.89 -1.21
C PRO A 246 -19.67 31.15 -1.21
N GLN A 247 -19.77 30.04 -1.93
CA GLN A 247 -20.95 29.18 -2.01
C GLN A 247 -20.86 28.01 -1.02
N GLY A 248 -19.80 27.95 -0.22
CA GLY A 248 -19.52 26.88 0.73
C GLY A 248 -18.97 25.63 0.07
N GLU A 249 -18.50 25.70 -1.17
CA GLU A 249 -17.95 24.55 -1.90
C GLU A 249 -16.43 24.48 -1.66
N PRO A 250 -15.89 23.35 -1.16
CA PRO A 250 -14.45 23.22 -0.97
C PRO A 250 -13.69 23.34 -2.30
N ILE A 251 -12.58 24.07 -2.26
CA ILE A 251 -11.68 24.28 -3.39
C ILE A 251 -10.55 23.25 -3.29
N ASP A 252 -10.58 22.25 -4.16
CA ASP A 252 -9.46 21.33 -4.37
C ASP A 252 -8.55 21.89 -5.49
N PRO A 253 -7.25 22.15 -5.19
CA PRO A 253 -6.30 22.64 -6.19
C PRO A 253 -6.04 21.66 -7.36
N TYR A 254 -6.38 20.37 -7.20
CA TYR A 254 -6.09 19.32 -8.17
C TYR A 254 -7.31 18.82 -8.97
N ALA A 255 -8.53 18.90 -8.43
CA ALA A 255 -9.72 18.36 -9.10
C ALA A 255 -10.25 19.19 -10.28
N GLY A 256 -9.89 20.47 -10.41
CA GLY A 256 -10.34 21.34 -11.51
C GLY A 256 -11.87 21.59 -11.56
N GLN A 257 -12.63 21.08 -10.60
CA GLN A 257 -14.09 21.22 -10.45
C GLN A 257 -14.40 21.68 -9.02
N ALA A 258 -15.22 22.73 -8.89
CA ALA A 258 -15.63 23.26 -7.58
C ALA A 258 -16.45 22.23 -6.79
N GLY A 259 -16.18 22.16 -5.48
CA GLY A 259 -16.88 21.28 -4.54
C GLY A 259 -16.49 19.80 -4.63
N LEU A 260 -15.66 19.38 -5.59
CA LEU A 260 -15.19 18.00 -5.66
C LEU A 260 -14.01 17.81 -4.70
N VAL A 261 -14.17 16.92 -3.72
CA VAL A 261 -13.13 16.60 -2.74
C VAL A 261 -12.85 15.10 -2.72
N SER A 262 -11.59 14.74 -2.46
CA SER A 262 -11.22 13.35 -2.25
C SER A 262 -11.33 12.94 -0.78
N LEU A 263 -11.79 11.71 -0.55
CA LEU A 263 -12.04 11.13 0.78
C LEU A 263 -11.72 9.62 0.78
N PRO A 264 -11.45 9.02 1.95
CA PRO A 264 -11.40 7.56 2.06
C PRO A 264 -12.77 6.92 1.78
N SER A 265 -12.77 5.75 1.13
CA SER A 265 -13.99 5.03 0.76
C SER A 265 -14.43 4.01 1.81
N GLU A 266 -13.49 3.41 2.54
CA GLU A 266 -13.73 2.26 3.43
C GLU A 266 -13.81 2.63 4.92
N VAL A 267 -13.48 3.87 5.29
CA VAL A 267 -13.47 4.31 6.70
C VAL A 267 -14.28 5.59 6.92
N PRO A 268 -14.87 5.76 8.11
CA PRO A 268 -15.61 6.96 8.44
C PRO A 268 -14.69 8.19 8.57
N VAL A 269 -15.19 9.33 8.10
CA VAL A 269 -14.54 10.65 8.14
C VAL A 269 -15.26 11.54 9.14
N TYR A 270 -14.50 12.25 9.94
CA TYR A 270 -14.97 13.23 10.91
C TYR A 270 -14.62 14.62 10.38
N ALA A 271 -15.65 15.34 9.94
CA ALA A 271 -15.49 16.65 9.32
C ALA A 271 -15.64 17.76 10.37
N TYR A 272 -14.77 18.75 10.29
CA TYR A 272 -14.77 19.95 11.10
C TYR A 272 -14.64 21.17 10.20
N VAL A 273 -15.29 22.27 10.58
CA VAL A 273 -15.08 23.57 9.95
C VAL A 273 -14.41 24.50 10.95
N VAL A 274 -13.43 25.27 10.48
CA VAL A 274 -12.84 26.39 11.20
C VAL A 274 -13.14 27.66 10.44
N ASP A 275 -13.89 28.55 11.08
CA ASP A 275 -14.31 29.84 10.51
C ASP A 275 -14.10 30.95 11.56
N ASP A 276 -13.37 32.01 11.22
CA ASP A 276 -12.95 33.08 12.15
C ASP A 276 -12.36 32.56 13.48
N GLY A 277 -11.62 31.45 13.43
CA GLY A 277 -11.03 30.79 14.61
C GLY A 277 -12.01 30.04 15.50
N VAL A 278 -13.24 29.80 15.02
CA VAL A 278 -14.25 28.96 15.67
C VAL A 278 -14.26 27.60 14.99
N GLU A 279 -13.88 26.58 15.75
CA GLU A 279 -13.95 25.19 15.30
C GLU A 279 -15.32 24.59 15.64
N SER A 280 -15.97 23.98 14.65
CA SER A 280 -17.24 23.26 14.82
C SER A 280 -17.17 21.90 14.14
N PRO A 281 -17.61 20.81 14.79
CA PRO A 281 -17.88 19.56 14.09
C PRO A 281 -19.02 19.77 13.09
N LEU A 282 -19.01 18.99 12.01
CA LEU A 282 -19.98 19.04 10.93
C LEU A 282 -20.79 17.74 10.88
N GLU A 283 -22.11 17.87 10.72
CA GLU A 283 -23.00 16.74 10.45
C GLU A 283 -23.08 16.46 8.94
N PRO A 284 -23.09 15.20 8.48
CA PRO A 284 -23.10 13.97 9.29
C PRO A 284 -21.77 13.69 10.00
N TYR A 285 -21.86 13.28 11.27
CA TYR A 285 -20.71 13.05 12.15
C TYR A 285 -20.80 11.66 12.83
N PRO A 286 -20.05 10.63 12.39
CA PRO A 286 -19.16 10.61 11.23
C PRO A 286 -19.90 10.52 9.89
N TYR A 287 -19.21 10.92 8.82
CA TYR A 287 -19.60 10.65 7.44
C TYR A 287 -18.97 9.33 6.96
N SER A 288 -19.72 8.50 6.24
CA SER A 288 -19.18 7.29 5.60
C SER A 288 -19.51 7.29 4.12
N ALA A 289 -18.46 7.34 3.29
CA ALA A 289 -18.59 7.32 1.83
C ALA A 289 -19.22 6.01 1.31
N ALA A 290 -19.06 4.88 2.02
CA ALA A 290 -19.67 3.61 1.64
C ALA A 290 -21.22 3.66 1.57
N ASN A 291 -21.84 4.59 2.31
CA ASN A 291 -23.29 4.70 2.42
C ASN A 291 -23.90 5.82 1.54
N PHE A 292 -23.08 6.69 0.96
CA PHE A 292 -23.54 7.89 0.26
C PHE A 292 -22.79 8.06 -1.07
N SER A 293 -23.49 7.91 -2.19
CA SER A 293 -22.93 8.15 -3.53
C SER A 293 -23.37 9.52 -4.07
N GLY A 294 -22.40 10.34 -4.48
CA GLY A 294 -22.64 11.58 -5.24
C GLY A 294 -22.27 12.85 -4.49
N SER A 295 -23.17 13.33 -3.62
CA SER A 295 -23.03 14.64 -2.97
C SER A 295 -23.26 14.58 -1.46
N VAL A 296 -22.46 15.32 -0.71
CA VAL A 296 -22.60 15.48 0.75
C VAL A 296 -22.75 16.96 1.09
N THR A 297 -23.65 17.25 2.02
CA THR A 297 -23.79 18.59 2.59
C THR A 297 -23.43 18.52 4.07
N PHE A 298 -22.27 19.08 4.40
CA PHE A 298 -21.78 19.19 5.76
C PHE A 298 -22.40 20.41 6.44
N THR A 299 -23.11 20.18 7.54
CA THR A 299 -23.84 21.22 8.26
C THR A 299 -23.25 21.41 9.65
N SER A 300 -22.84 22.63 10.01
CA SER A 300 -22.43 22.96 11.37
C SER A 300 -23.67 23.20 12.24
N PRO A 301 -23.88 22.43 13.33
CA PRO A 301 -25.00 22.68 14.24
C PRO A 301 -24.74 23.89 15.15
N TYR A 302 -23.48 24.32 15.33
CA TYR A 302 -23.09 25.38 16.27
C TYR A 302 -22.97 26.76 15.61
N ILE A 303 -22.62 26.81 14.32
CA ILE A 303 -22.64 28.04 13.51
C ILE A 303 -24.05 28.20 12.95
N LEU A 304 -24.78 29.17 13.48
CA LEU A 304 -26.21 29.33 13.18
C LEU A 304 -26.46 30.20 11.94
N TYR A 305 -25.59 31.16 11.68
CA TYR A 305 -25.73 32.08 10.56
C TYR A 305 -24.35 32.43 10.00
N SER A 306 -24.28 32.50 8.68
CA SER A 306 -23.19 33.15 7.96
C SER A 306 -23.73 34.04 6.85
N ASP A 307 -23.07 35.15 6.56
CA ASP A 307 -23.32 35.94 5.35
C ASP A 307 -22.63 35.35 4.10
N GLY A 308 -21.91 34.23 4.26
CA GLY A 308 -21.21 33.49 3.23
C GLY A 308 -19.70 33.71 3.21
N GLN A 309 -19.16 34.77 3.81
CA GLN A 309 -17.71 35.08 3.69
C GLN A 309 -17.08 35.80 4.88
N ASN A 310 -17.84 36.59 5.64
CA ASN A 310 -17.23 37.54 6.59
C ASN A 310 -17.93 37.60 7.94
N VAL A 311 -19.20 37.24 8.07
CA VAL A 311 -19.92 37.40 9.33
C VAL A 311 -20.48 36.06 9.75
N ILE A 312 -20.07 35.60 10.93
CA ILE A 312 -20.62 34.38 11.54
C ILE A 312 -21.31 34.68 12.86
N ALA A 313 -22.37 33.93 13.15
CA ALA A 313 -22.98 33.88 14.48
C ALA A 313 -23.03 32.44 14.96
N PHE A 314 -22.51 32.18 16.16
CA PHE A 314 -22.41 30.83 16.70
C PHE A 314 -22.82 30.77 18.18
N THR A 315 -23.11 29.56 18.63
CA THR A 315 -23.46 29.26 20.03
C THR A 315 -22.97 27.89 20.43
N ASN A 316 -22.73 27.68 21.72
CA ASN A 316 -22.50 26.34 22.28
C ASN A 316 -23.81 25.62 22.68
N GLN A 317 -24.97 26.28 22.57
CA GLN A 317 -26.29 25.75 22.92
C GLN A 317 -27.28 25.93 21.76
N PRO A 318 -27.08 25.26 20.61
CA PRO A 318 -27.86 25.51 19.39
C PRO A 318 -29.35 25.18 19.54
N SER A 319 -29.70 24.19 20.37
CA SER A 319 -31.10 23.84 20.65
C SER A 319 -31.91 24.91 21.40
N LEU A 320 -31.23 25.90 21.98
CA LEU A 320 -31.83 26.99 22.76
C LEU A 320 -31.85 28.33 22.00
N VAL A 321 -31.44 28.32 20.73
CA VAL A 321 -31.42 29.50 19.87
C VAL A 321 -32.26 29.24 18.63
N ASN A 322 -33.13 30.18 18.30
CA ASN A 322 -33.88 30.15 17.04
C ASN A 322 -33.54 31.36 16.18
N VAL A 323 -33.00 31.12 14.98
CA VAL A 323 -32.61 32.16 14.03
C VAL A 323 -33.63 32.27 12.91
N SER A 324 -34.02 33.50 12.59
CA SER A 324 -34.76 33.84 11.37
C SER A 324 -33.91 34.72 10.47
N LEU A 325 -33.66 34.26 9.25
CA LEU A 325 -32.91 34.99 8.23
C LEU A 325 -33.72 36.19 7.72
N THR A 326 -33.03 37.30 7.47
CA THR A 326 -33.62 38.52 6.87
C THR A 326 -32.82 38.90 5.62
N SER A 327 -33.32 39.86 4.83
CA SER A 327 -32.63 40.31 3.61
C SER A 327 -31.30 41.02 3.85
N SER A 328 -31.03 41.44 5.09
CA SER A 328 -29.83 42.19 5.47
C SER A 328 -29.07 41.57 6.65
N GLY A 329 -29.36 40.32 7.02
CA GLY A 329 -28.73 39.66 8.15
C GLY A 329 -29.61 38.59 8.78
N ALA A 330 -29.69 38.60 10.12
CA ALA A 330 -30.43 37.59 10.87
C ALA A 330 -30.97 38.15 12.19
N VAL A 331 -32.05 37.54 12.68
CA VAL A 331 -32.58 37.79 14.03
C VAL A 331 -32.54 36.48 14.82
N ALA A 332 -31.77 36.45 15.90
CA ALA A 332 -31.63 35.31 16.79
C ALA A 332 -32.43 35.53 18.08
N ARG A 333 -33.34 34.61 18.39
CA ARG A 333 -34.05 34.54 19.67
C ARG A 333 -33.32 33.55 20.57
N LEU A 334 -32.76 34.04 21.67
CA LEU A 334 -31.90 33.31 22.58
C LEU A 334 -32.64 32.99 23.88
N ASN A 335 -32.55 31.75 24.32
CA ASN A 335 -32.92 31.32 25.67
C ASN A 335 -31.75 30.55 26.31
N LEU A 336 -30.63 31.24 26.48
CA LEU A 336 -29.38 30.64 26.94
C LEU A 336 -29.50 30.22 28.41
N SER A 337 -29.01 29.02 28.71
CA SER A 337 -28.89 28.52 30.09
C SER A 337 -27.53 28.88 30.68
N TYR A 338 -27.26 28.48 31.93
CA TYR A 338 -25.96 28.70 32.55
C TYR A 338 -24.82 28.12 31.70
N GLY A 339 -23.77 28.92 31.46
CA GLY A 339 -22.64 28.54 30.61
C GLY A 339 -22.91 28.63 29.10
N GLY A 340 -24.12 29.05 28.69
CA GLY A 340 -24.41 29.34 27.29
C GLY A 340 -23.64 30.56 26.78
N ILE A 341 -23.21 30.52 25.53
CA ILE A 341 -22.52 31.61 24.85
C ILE A 341 -23.18 31.80 23.49
N PHE A 342 -23.52 33.03 23.15
CA PHE A 342 -23.86 33.41 21.79
C PHE A 342 -22.93 34.53 21.37
N GLU A 343 -22.20 34.36 20.27
CA GLU A 343 -21.23 35.33 19.78
C GLU A 343 -21.40 35.55 18.28
N VAL A 344 -21.29 36.81 17.88
CA VAL A 344 -21.26 37.25 16.48
C VAL A 344 -19.86 37.79 16.21
N ARG A 345 -19.20 37.30 15.16
CA ARG A 345 -17.88 37.77 14.72
C ARG A 345 -17.98 38.43 13.35
N ALA A 346 -17.24 39.51 13.19
CA ALA A 346 -17.04 40.14 11.89
C ALA A 346 -15.64 40.78 11.82
N PRO A 347 -14.97 40.74 10.66
CA PRO A 347 -13.75 41.48 10.39
C PRO A 347 -13.91 42.98 10.64
N SER A 348 -12.83 43.63 11.05
CA SER A 348 -12.79 45.07 11.37
C SER A 348 -13.12 45.98 10.17
N ASN A 349 -13.05 45.46 8.95
CA ASN A 349 -13.42 46.15 7.71
C ASN A 349 -14.88 45.92 7.28
N CYS A 350 -15.69 45.25 8.10
CA CYS A 350 -17.12 45.04 7.88
C CYS A 350 -17.98 46.04 8.67
N SER A 351 -18.96 46.65 8.01
CA SER A 351 -19.97 47.47 8.68
C SER A 351 -21.09 46.59 9.25
N VAL A 352 -20.91 46.02 10.45
CA VAL A 352 -21.94 45.21 11.12
C VAL A 352 -22.57 45.99 12.27
N LYS A 353 -23.90 45.97 12.34
CA LYS A 353 -24.65 46.50 13.49
C LYS A 353 -25.34 45.37 14.22
N VAL A 354 -24.86 45.06 15.42
CA VAL A 354 -25.46 44.08 16.33
C VAL A 354 -26.20 44.82 17.44
N SER A 355 -27.49 44.55 17.60
CA SER A 355 -28.32 45.11 18.67
C SER A 355 -29.03 44.00 19.43
N SER A 356 -29.13 44.12 20.75
CA SER A 356 -29.77 43.14 21.61
C SER A 356 -30.75 43.81 22.56
N THR A 357 -31.77 43.07 23.00
CA THR A 357 -32.65 43.47 24.11
C THR A 357 -31.94 43.48 25.47
N GLN A 358 -30.73 42.93 25.54
CA GLN A 358 -29.86 42.90 26.72
C GLN A 358 -28.52 43.58 26.40
N GLY A 359 -27.74 43.93 27.43
CA GLY A 359 -26.40 44.50 27.22
C GLY A 359 -25.46 43.51 26.52
N LEU A 360 -24.83 43.95 25.41
CA LEU A 360 -23.86 43.16 24.66
C LEU A 360 -22.44 43.37 25.22
N GLY A 361 -21.72 42.28 25.43
CA GLY A 361 -20.26 42.32 25.57
C GLY A 361 -19.62 42.55 24.20
N THR A 362 -18.47 43.23 24.19
CA THR A 362 -17.66 43.44 22.98
C THR A 362 -16.24 42.98 23.23
N SER A 363 -15.67 42.25 22.27
CA SER A 363 -14.27 41.81 22.27
C SER A 363 -13.70 41.93 20.86
N SER A 364 -12.39 41.68 20.73
CA SER A 364 -11.70 41.57 19.45
C SER A 364 -11.17 40.15 19.27
N TRP A 365 -11.11 39.67 18.04
CA TRP A 365 -10.54 38.37 17.68
C TRP A 365 -9.47 38.52 16.59
N SER A 366 -8.59 37.53 16.52
CA SER A 366 -7.57 37.44 15.48
C SER A 366 -7.42 35.99 15.04
N TRP A 367 -7.49 35.73 13.73
CA TRP A 367 -7.32 34.41 13.15
C TRP A 367 -6.75 34.53 11.72
N ASP A 368 -5.74 33.70 11.40
CA ASP A 368 -5.00 33.71 10.12
C ASP A 368 -4.58 35.11 9.61
N GLY A 369 -4.19 36.00 10.53
CA GLY A 369 -3.79 37.38 10.21
C GLY A 369 -4.95 38.35 9.93
N ILE A 370 -6.19 37.88 10.05
CA ILE A 370 -7.42 38.66 10.01
C ILE A 370 -7.77 39.10 11.43
N ASN A 371 -8.09 40.39 11.61
CA ASN A 371 -8.53 40.94 12.89
C ASN A 371 -9.95 41.45 12.76
N GLY A 372 -10.77 41.16 13.77
CA GLY A 372 -12.17 41.54 13.80
C GLY A 372 -12.70 41.85 15.18
N ASP A 373 -13.94 42.31 15.18
CA ASP A 373 -14.72 42.61 16.36
C ASP A 373 -15.70 41.45 16.62
N SER A 374 -16.00 41.22 17.90
CA SER A 374 -17.03 40.28 18.31
C SER A 374 -17.97 40.84 19.34
N TRP A 375 -19.24 40.44 19.23
CA TRP A 375 -20.32 40.82 20.13
C TRP A 375 -20.88 39.56 20.75
N TYR A 376 -20.86 39.47 22.09
CA TYR A 376 -21.24 38.26 22.79
C TYR A 376 -22.24 38.48 23.92
N LEU A 377 -23.00 37.42 24.20
CA LEU A 377 -23.88 37.30 25.35
C LEU A 377 -23.56 36.00 26.09
N LEU A 378 -23.48 36.11 27.41
CA LEU A 378 -23.27 34.97 28.31
C LEU A 378 -24.59 34.61 28.98
N GLY A 379 -24.89 33.32 29.01
CA GLY A 379 -26.03 32.76 29.70
C GLY A 379 -25.84 32.74 31.22
N PRO A 380 -26.92 32.68 32.00
CA PRO A 380 -28.31 32.55 31.56
C PRO A 380 -28.88 33.88 31.07
N THR A 381 -29.50 33.91 29.88
CA THR A 381 -30.06 35.14 29.31
C THR A 381 -31.16 34.82 28.29
N ASN A 382 -32.28 35.55 28.41
CA ASN A 382 -33.30 35.64 27.38
C ASN A 382 -33.14 36.95 26.61
N ALA A 383 -32.77 36.86 25.34
CA ALA A 383 -32.52 38.03 24.52
C ALA A 383 -32.94 37.81 23.07
N THR A 384 -33.31 38.89 22.39
CA THR A 384 -33.40 38.91 20.93
C THR A 384 -32.24 39.73 20.40
N VAL A 385 -31.41 39.11 19.57
CA VAL A 385 -30.27 39.74 18.91
C VAL A 385 -30.60 39.95 17.44
N GLN A 386 -30.50 41.19 16.98
CA GLN A 386 -30.63 41.54 15.57
C GLN A 386 -29.24 41.87 15.01
N ILE A 387 -28.89 41.16 13.94
CA ILE A 387 -27.65 41.30 13.20
C ILE A 387 -28.01 41.92 11.86
N ASN A 388 -27.48 43.10 11.58
CA ASN A 388 -27.58 43.73 10.27
C ASN A 388 -26.18 43.87 9.68
N VAL A 389 -25.96 43.18 8.57
CA VAL A 389 -24.71 43.19 7.81
C VAL A 389 -24.81 44.27 6.73
N GLY A 390 -23.87 45.22 6.78
CA GLY A 390 -23.74 46.29 5.79
C GLY A 390 -22.76 45.92 4.69
N ARG A 391 -21.89 46.85 4.30
CA ARG A 391 -20.82 46.57 3.34
C ARG A 391 -19.64 45.91 4.04
N CYS A 392 -19.21 44.79 3.48
CA CYS A 392 -17.95 44.11 3.80
C CYS A 392 -17.02 44.17 2.58
N GLN A 393 -15.74 44.40 2.80
CA GLN A 393 -14.72 44.10 1.80
C GLN A 393 -14.29 42.66 1.98
N GLN A 394 -14.27 41.89 0.89
CA GLN A 394 -13.93 40.47 0.94
C GLN A 394 -12.54 40.28 1.56
N VAL A 395 -12.49 39.53 2.66
CA VAL A 395 -11.25 39.08 3.28
C VAL A 395 -11.04 37.63 2.86
N LYS A 396 -9.85 37.32 2.34
CA LYS A 396 -9.50 35.95 1.96
C LYS A 396 -8.54 35.37 2.97
N VAL A 397 -8.82 34.16 3.42
CA VAL A 397 -7.87 33.32 4.16
C VAL A 397 -6.69 33.01 3.23
N ARG A 398 -5.46 33.27 3.69
CA ARG A 398 -4.25 33.22 2.84
C ARG A 398 -3.14 32.34 3.41
N GLY A 399 -3.23 31.89 4.66
CA GLY A 399 -2.19 31.12 5.34
C GLY A 399 -2.41 29.61 5.40
N VAL A 400 -3.52 29.09 4.88
CA VAL A 400 -3.89 27.69 5.03
C VAL A 400 -3.29 26.84 3.90
N ASN A 401 -2.52 25.83 4.28
CA ASN A 401 -1.90 24.90 3.34
C ASN A 401 -2.92 23.81 2.98
N THR A 402 -3.56 23.92 1.81
CA THR A 402 -4.52 22.91 1.35
C THR A 402 -3.82 21.57 1.15
N THR A 403 -4.36 20.51 1.75
CA THR A 403 -3.87 19.14 1.58
C THR A 403 -5.00 18.27 1.07
N ASP A 404 -4.82 17.66 -0.09
CA ASP A 404 -5.83 16.77 -0.69
C ASP A 404 -5.57 15.31 -0.32
N TYR A 405 -6.64 14.56 -0.02
CA TYR A 405 -6.50 13.18 0.45
C TYR A 405 -5.90 12.27 -0.61
N ALA A 406 -6.30 12.37 -1.87
CA ALA A 406 -5.82 11.50 -2.94
C ALA A 406 -4.36 11.78 -3.33
N THR A 407 -3.98 13.06 -3.41
CA THR A 407 -2.65 13.45 -3.87
C THR A 407 -1.61 13.50 -2.75
N ASP A 408 -1.92 14.12 -1.61
CA ASP A 408 -0.96 14.40 -0.55
C ASP A 408 -0.94 13.30 0.53
N PHE A 409 -2.10 12.80 0.98
CA PHE A 409 -2.17 11.76 2.01
C PHE A 409 -2.02 10.35 1.42
N PHE A 410 -2.78 10.04 0.37
CA PHE A 410 -2.74 8.76 -0.32
C PHE A 410 -1.50 8.64 -1.20
N GLY A 411 -0.98 9.75 -1.73
CA GLY A 411 0.31 9.79 -2.42
C GLY A 411 0.24 9.60 -3.94
N LEU A 412 -0.90 9.85 -4.59
CA LEU A 412 -1.03 9.73 -6.05
C LEU A 412 -0.11 10.69 -6.81
N GLY A 413 0.25 11.84 -6.23
CA GLY A 413 1.19 12.78 -6.83
C GLY A 413 2.61 12.21 -7.03
N GLY A 414 2.93 11.09 -6.39
CA GLY A 414 4.21 10.39 -6.53
C GLY A 414 4.29 9.38 -7.68
N LEU A 415 3.18 9.08 -8.37
CA LEU A 415 3.18 8.14 -9.49
C LEU A 415 3.85 8.77 -10.72
N SER A 416 5.01 8.24 -11.11
CA SER A 416 5.80 8.74 -12.23
C SER A 416 6.29 7.61 -13.13
N VAL A 417 6.71 7.94 -14.36
CA VAL A 417 7.35 6.98 -15.27
C VAL A 417 8.66 6.45 -14.70
N ASN A 418 9.40 7.27 -13.96
CA ASN A 418 10.64 6.84 -13.31
C ASN A 418 10.37 5.79 -12.23
N LEU A 419 9.27 5.95 -11.49
CA LEU A 419 8.86 4.93 -10.52
C LEU A 419 8.59 3.58 -11.20
N LEU A 420 7.93 3.58 -12.37
CA LEU A 420 7.69 2.36 -13.15
C LEU A 420 8.99 1.66 -13.53
N GLU A 421 9.98 2.44 -14.00
CA GLU A 421 11.30 1.93 -14.35
C GLU A 421 11.98 1.28 -13.13
N ASP A 422 11.98 1.95 -11.98
CA ASP A 422 12.56 1.43 -10.75
C ASP A 422 11.94 0.09 -10.33
N PHE A 423 10.60 -0.04 -10.43
CA PHE A 423 9.90 -1.30 -10.13
C PHE A 423 10.31 -2.43 -11.07
N ILE A 424 10.25 -2.18 -12.37
CA ILE A 424 10.59 -3.18 -13.40
C ILE A 424 12.06 -3.61 -13.25
N VAL A 425 12.96 -2.69 -12.94
CA VAL A 425 14.38 -3.01 -12.77
C VAL A 425 14.61 -3.80 -11.47
N TYR A 426 14.12 -3.30 -10.34
CA TYR A 426 14.41 -3.83 -9.01
C TYR A 426 13.72 -5.17 -8.72
N TYR A 427 12.43 -5.31 -9.05
CA TYR A 427 11.65 -6.50 -8.69
C TYR A 427 11.55 -7.55 -9.79
N PHE A 428 11.77 -7.19 -11.05
CA PHE A 428 11.66 -8.13 -12.16
C PHE A 428 12.99 -8.37 -12.87
N THR A 429 13.58 -7.33 -13.47
CA THR A 429 14.72 -7.47 -14.39
C THR A 429 15.96 -8.02 -13.69
N VAL A 430 16.38 -7.39 -12.59
CA VAL A 430 17.61 -7.79 -11.87
C VAL A 430 17.47 -9.19 -11.23
N PRO A 431 16.39 -9.50 -10.49
CA PRO A 431 16.27 -10.84 -9.94
C PRO A 431 15.97 -11.90 -10.99
N LEU A 432 15.32 -11.60 -12.12
CA LEU A 432 15.18 -12.54 -13.24
C LEU A 432 16.55 -12.90 -13.84
N MET A 433 17.42 -11.91 -14.06
CA MET A 433 18.81 -12.14 -14.48
C MET A 433 19.53 -13.04 -13.48
N TYR A 434 19.36 -12.79 -12.18
CA TYR A 434 19.98 -13.60 -11.14
C TYR A 434 19.46 -15.05 -11.14
N VAL A 435 18.14 -15.27 -11.24
CA VAL A 435 17.54 -16.60 -11.35
C VAL A 435 18.05 -17.33 -12.60
N ALA A 436 18.19 -16.64 -13.74
CA ALA A 436 18.79 -17.22 -14.93
C ALA A 436 20.23 -17.68 -14.65
N VAL A 437 21.04 -16.88 -13.96
CA VAL A 437 22.39 -17.29 -13.52
C VAL A 437 22.33 -18.52 -12.62
N LEU A 438 21.43 -18.57 -11.63
CA LEU A 438 21.26 -19.76 -10.76
C LEU A 438 20.88 -21.02 -11.54
N THR A 439 20.02 -20.90 -12.55
CA THR A 439 19.68 -22.06 -13.40
C THR A 439 20.90 -22.55 -14.18
N THR A 440 21.73 -21.66 -14.73
CA THR A 440 22.96 -22.06 -15.42
C THR A 440 23.98 -22.71 -14.46
N MET A 441 24.11 -22.18 -13.24
CA MET A 441 24.94 -22.79 -12.19
C MET A 441 24.42 -24.17 -11.79
N THR A 442 23.10 -24.34 -11.72
CA THR A 442 22.45 -25.63 -11.45
C THR A 442 22.80 -26.66 -12.52
N TYR A 443 22.71 -26.30 -13.81
CA TYR A 443 23.13 -27.19 -14.90
C TYR A 443 24.63 -27.52 -14.86
N ALA A 444 25.48 -26.54 -14.55
CA ALA A 444 26.92 -26.74 -14.43
C ALA A 444 27.25 -27.71 -13.29
N LEU A 445 26.62 -27.56 -12.12
CA LEU A 445 26.81 -28.44 -10.98
C LEU A 445 26.23 -29.84 -11.23
N ALA A 446 25.05 -29.95 -11.81
CA ALA A 446 24.45 -31.24 -12.18
C ALA A 446 25.36 -32.04 -13.14
N ARG A 447 26.04 -31.34 -14.05
CA ARG A 447 27.03 -31.93 -14.94
C ARG A 447 28.26 -32.43 -14.19
N LEU A 448 28.76 -31.68 -13.21
CA LEU A 448 29.87 -32.11 -12.34
C LEU A 448 29.52 -33.35 -11.52
N LEU A 449 28.28 -33.44 -11.02
CA LEU A 449 27.78 -34.60 -10.27
C LEU A 449 27.61 -35.86 -11.15
N GLY A 450 27.68 -35.73 -12.48
CA GLY A 450 27.70 -36.86 -13.41
C GLY A 450 26.52 -36.93 -14.39
N GLY A 451 25.73 -35.85 -14.53
CA GLY A 451 24.81 -35.69 -15.65
C GLY A 451 25.56 -35.52 -16.98
N ARG A 452 25.13 -36.20 -18.05
CA ARG A 452 25.65 -35.95 -19.40
C ARG A 452 24.94 -34.73 -20.01
N ARG A 453 25.42 -34.24 -21.16
CA ARG A 453 24.71 -33.18 -21.90
C ARG A 453 23.30 -33.70 -22.21
N GLY A 454 22.31 -33.21 -21.48
CA GLY A 454 20.95 -33.17 -22.01
C GLY A 454 21.04 -32.44 -23.34
N ILE A 455 20.86 -33.16 -24.43
CA ILE A 455 20.55 -32.55 -25.71
C ILE A 455 19.16 -31.97 -25.46
N LEU A 456 19.07 -30.68 -25.11
CA LEU A 456 17.84 -29.96 -25.37
C LEU A 456 17.52 -30.24 -26.84
N PRO A 457 16.34 -30.81 -27.17
CA PRO A 457 15.92 -30.81 -28.56
C PRO A 457 16.04 -29.36 -29.00
N ARG A 458 16.80 -29.11 -30.08
CA ARG A 458 16.77 -27.81 -30.73
C ARG A 458 15.30 -27.59 -31.06
N LEU A 459 14.65 -26.71 -30.31
CA LEU A 459 13.37 -26.15 -30.72
C LEU A 459 13.68 -25.44 -32.04
N VAL A 460 13.18 -26.05 -33.12
CA VAL A 460 13.10 -25.43 -34.45
C VAL A 460 12.02 -24.36 -34.39
#